data_AF-A0A5B2VGH9-F1
#
_entry.id   AF-A0A5B2VGH9-F1
#
_cell.length_a   1.000
_cell.length_b   1.000
_cell.length_c   1.000
_cell.angle_alpha   90.00
_cell.angle_beta   90.00
_cell.angle_gamma   90.00
#
_symmetry.space_group_name_H-M   'P 1'
#
loop_
_entity.id
_entity.type
_entity.pdbx_description
1 polymer ?
#
loop_
_entity_poly.entity_id
_entity_poly.type
_entity_poly.pdbx_seq_one_letter_code
_entity_poly.pdbx_strand_id
1 'polypeptide(L)' 'MALVAKRIMTETWREALRRVGARAGREADCLAAYDAARREGTPEHEAAYRTLKERGLLEHVDLPGDPSGALPVPT' A
#
# COMPACT_ATOMS: atom_id res chain seq x y z
N MET A 1 14.45 -3.68 0.15
CA MET A 1 13.28 -2.90 -0.29
C MET A 1 12.07 -3.32 0.53
N ALA A 2 11.35 -2.38 1.14
CA ALA A 2 10.14 -2.69 1.90
C ALA A 2 8.88 -2.47 1.05
N LEU A 3 7.95 -3.43 1.11
CA LEU A 3 6.61 -3.33 0.53
C LEU A 3 5.67 -2.68 1.54
N VAL A 4 5.16 -1.49 1.25
CA VAL A 4 4.31 -0.74 2.18
C VAL A 4 3.02 -0.27 1.53
N ALA A 5 1.98 -0.16 2.36
CA ALA A 5 0.77 0.55 2.01
C ALA A 5 1.01 2.05 2.21
N LYS A 6 0.99 2.82 1.12
CA LYS A 6 1.26 4.26 1.16
C LYS A 6 -0.03 5.06 0.96
N ARG A 7 -0.21 6.10 1.77
CA ARG A 7 -1.21 7.16 1.55
C ARG A 7 -0.54 8.52 1.53
N ILE A 8 -1.11 9.46 0.79
CA ILE A 8 -0.83 10.89 0.93
C ILE A 8 -1.39 11.33 2.30
N MET A 9 -0.66 12.19 3.02
CA MET A 9 -1.05 12.62 4.38
C MET A 9 -2.45 13.25 4.43
N THR A 10 -2.88 13.89 3.34
CA THR A 10 -4.18 14.56 3.19
C THR A 10 -5.30 13.63 2.71
N GLU A 11 -4.99 12.40 2.27
CA GLU A 11 -5.97 11.45 1.76
C GLU A 11 -6.28 10.36 2.81
N THR A 12 -7.51 9.87 2.82
CA THR A 12 -7.95 8.73 3.63
C THR A 12 -7.42 7.42 3.06
N TRP A 13 -7.40 6.35 3.87
CA TRP A 13 -7.01 5.02 3.39
C TRP A 13 -7.90 4.51 2.25
N ARG A 14 -9.19 4.86 2.27
CA ARG A 14 -10.13 4.55 1.18
C ARG A 14 -9.74 5.26 -0.12
N GLU A 15 -9.34 6.53 -0.06
CA GLU A 15 -8.88 7.28 -1.24
C GLU A 15 -7.56 6.72 -1.80
N ALA A 16 -6.62 6.36 -0.92
CA ALA A 16 -5.38 5.71 -1.33
C ALA A 16 -5.65 4.39 -2.05
N LEU A 17 -6.52 3.53 -1.50
CA LEU A 17 -6.94 2.28 -2.13
C LEU A 17 -7.66 2.51 -3.46
N ARG A 18 -8.50 3.54 -3.54
CA ARG A 18 -9.15 3.93 -4.79
C ARG A 18 -8.12 4.29 -5.85
N ARG A 19 -7.15 5.15 -5.52
CA ARG A 19 -6.07 5.58 -6.42
C ARG A 19 -5.23 4.40 -6.90
N VAL A 20 -4.82 3.52 -5.98
CA VAL A 20 -3.99 2.36 -6.30
C VAL A 20 -4.78 1.29 -7.08
N GLY A 21 -6.00 0.99 -6.64
CA GLY A 21 -6.90 0.06 -7.31
C GLY A 21 -7.29 0.54 -8.70
N ALA A 22 -7.56 1.83 -8.90
CA ALA A 22 -7.86 2.40 -10.21
C ALA A 22 -6.69 2.25 -11.19
N ARG A 23 -5.46 2.48 -10.74
CA ARG A 23 -4.24 2.25 -11.56
C ARG A 23 -4.10 0.81 -12.02
N ALA A 24 -4.56 -0.15 -11.21
CA ALA A 24 -4.52 -1.58 -11.52
C ALA A 24 -5.81 -2.12 -12.16
N GLY A 25 -6.82 -1.28 -12.41
CA GLY A 25 -8.14 -1.72 -12.88
C GLY A 25 -8.92 -2.60 -11.89
N ARG A 26 -8.56 -2.56 -10.59
CA ARG A 26 -9.13 -3.38 -9.51
C ARG A 26 -9.75 -2.53 -8.39
N GLU A 27 -10.18 -1.31 -8.69
CA GLU A 27 -10.72 -0.36 -7.73
C GLU A 27 -11.85 -0.96 -6.88
N ALA A 28 -12.89 -1.49 -7.53
CA ALA A 28 -14.07 -2.04 -6.85
C ALA A 28 -13.70 -3.21 -5.92
N ASP A 29 -12.81 -4.09 -6.37
CA ASP A 29 -12.33 -5.24 -5.60
C ASP A 29 -11.48 -4.81 -4.39
N CYS A 30 -10.63 -3.80 -4.53
CA CYS A 30 -9.87 -3.23 -3.40
C CYS A 30 -10.80 -2.59 -2.37
N LEU A 31 -11.79 -1.80 -2.81
CA LEU A 31 -12.73 -1.16 -1.92
C LEU A 31 -13.62 -2.17 -1.19
N ALA A 32 -14.06 -3.22 -1.89
CA ALA A 32 -14.88 -4.28 -1.30
C ALA A 32 -14.13 -5.04 -0.19
N ALA A 33 -12.88 -5.42 -0.42
CA ALA A 33 -12.05 -6.07 0.59
C ALA A 33 -11.74 -5.17 1.79
N TYR A 34 -11.52 -3.88 1.55
CA TYR A 34 -11.34 -2.91 2.62
C TYR A 34 -12.59 -2.75 3.47
N ASP A 35 -13.76 -2.57 2.84
CA ASP A 35 -15.03 -2.45 3.57
C ASP A 35 -15.35 -3.74 4.34
N ALA A 36 -15.00 -4.93 3.82
CA ALA A 36 -15.13 -6.19 4.53
C ALA A 36 -14.27 -6.23 5.80
N ALA A 37 -12.97 -5.95 5.67
CA ALA A 37 -12.04 -5.93 6.81
C ALA A 37 -12.45 -4.88 7.86
N ARG A 38 -12.99 -3.73 7.43
CA ARG A 38 -13.52 -2.70 8.33
C ARG A 38 -14.73 -3.18 9.13
N ARG A 39 -15.62 -3.96 8.52
CA ARG A 39 -16.78 -4.55 9.23
C ARG A 39 -16.37 -5.60 10.25
N GLU A 40 -15.26 -6.30 10.02
CA GLU A 40 -14.67 -7.24 10.98
C GLU A 40 -13.98 -6.54 12.17
N GLY A 41 -13.95 -5.20 12.18
CA GLY A 41 -13.31 -4.41 13.24
C GLY A 41 -11.82 -4.18 13.01
N THR A 42 -11.28 -4.55 11.85
CA THR A 42 -9.87 -4.31 11.52
C THR A 42 -9.60 -2.80 11.42
N PRO A 43 -8.50 -2.30 12.00
CA PRO A 43 -8.12 -0.90 11.88
C PRO A 43 -7.79 -0.53 10.43
N GLU A 44 -8.01 0.72 10.05
CA GLU A 44 -7.96 1.17 8.65
C GLU A 44 -6.61 0.90 7.96
N HIS A 45 -5.51 1.16 8.66
CA HIS A 45 -4.17 0.96 8.11
C HIS A 45 -3.87 -0.52 7.84
N GLU A 46 -4.36 -1.41 8.70
CA GLU A 46 -4.16 -2.86 8.54
C GLU A 46 -5.09 -3.43 7.46
N ALA A 47 -6.34 -2.97 7.41
CA ALA A 47 -7.27 -3.32 6.34
C ALA A 47 -6.72 -2.91 4.95
N ALA A 48 -6.16 -1.70 4.85
CA ALA A 48 -5.53 -1.22 3.62
C ALA A 48 -4.27 -2.03 3.26
N TYR A 49 -3.41 -2.33 4.24
CA TYR A 49 -2.23 -3.15 4.02
C TYR A 49 -2.57 -4.56 3.54
N ARG A 50 -3.50 -5.26 4.20
CA ARG A 50 -3.93 -6.61 3.80
C ARG A 50 -4.50 -6.60 2.38
N THR A 51 -5.39 -5.65 2.09
CA THR A 51 -6.00 -5.50 0.77
C THR A 51 -4.96 -5.36 -0.34
N LEU A 52 -3.98 -4.47 -0.15
CA LEU A 52 -2.91 -4.24 -1.12
C LEU A 52 -1.95 -5.43 -1.21
N LYS A 53 -1.62 -6.07 -0.08
CA LYS A 53 -0.74 -7.24 -0.02
C LYS A 53 -1.30 -8.42 -0.81
N GLU A 54 -2.55 -8.79 -0.56
CA GLU A 54 -3.21 -9.92 -1.24
C GLU A 54 -3.34 -9.71 -2.75
N ARG A 55 -3.36 -8.44 -3.19
CA ARG A 55 -3.51 -8.07 -4.60
C ARG A 55 -2.18 -7.75 -5.28
N GLY A 56 -1.06 -7.80 -4.56
CA GLY A 56 0.26 -7.46 -5.08
C GLY A 56 0.40 -5.97 -5.46
N LEU A 57 -0.33 -5.09 -4.79
CA LEU A 57 -0.40 -3.65 -5.08
C LEU A 57 0.38 -2.80 -4.07
N LEU A 58 1.24 -3.41 -3.26
CA LEU A 58 2.09 -2.68 -2.31
C LEU A 58 3.13 -1.85 -3.07
N GLU A 59 3.32 -0.60 -2.64
CA GLU A 59 4.33 0.28 -3.23
C GLU A 59 5.70 -0.05 -2.62
N HIS A 60 6.74 -0.01 -3.46
CA HIS A 60 8.13 -0.11 -3.01
C HIS A 60 8.54 1.22 -2.40
N VAL A 61 9.13 1.19 -1.21
CA VAL A 61 9.74 2.38 -0.60
C VAL A 61 11.17 2.07 -0.21
N ASP A 62 12.07 2.93 -0.64
CA ASP A 62 13.45 2.98 -0.17
C ASP A 62 13.48 3.61 1.22
N LEU A 63 13.70 2.77 2.23
CA LEU A 63 13.92 3.22 3.60
C LEU A 63 15.42 3.51 3.80
N PRO A 64 15.78 4.57 4.54
CA PRO A 64 17.18 4.82 4.89
C PRO A 64 17.72 3.64 5.72
N GLY A 65 18.71 2.93 5.19
CA GLY A 65 19.28 1.71 5.76
C GLY A 65 18.97 0.42 4.99
N ASP A 66 18.25 0.49 3.87
CA ASP A 66 18.05 -0.66 2.99
C ASP A 66 19.36 -1.02 2.25
N PRO A 67 19.91 -2.24 2.39
CA PRO A 67 21.21 -2.62 1.83
C PRO A 67 21.22 -2.66 0.29
N SER A 68 20.06 -2.52 -0.36
CA SER A 68 19.95 -2.44 -1.82
C SER A 68 20.38 -1.09 -2.40
N GLY A 69 20.57 -0.06 -1.56
CA GLY A 69 21.07 1.27 -1.93
C GLY A 69 22.58 1.44 -1.73
N ALA A 70 23.38 0.40 -1.97
CA ALA A 70 24.84 0.52 -1.94
C ALA A 70 25.28 1.57 -2.96
N LEU A 71 25.72 2.73 -2.45
CA LEU A 71 26.30 3.82 -3.23
C LEU A 71 27.36 3.26 -4.20
N PRO A 72 27.43 3.73 -5.46
CA PRO A 72 28.55 3.39 -6.31
C PRO A 72 29.83 3.92 -5.65
N VAL A 73 30.75 3.01 -5.32
CA VAL A 73 32.09 3.37 -4.88
C VAL A 73 32.80 4.12 -6.01
N PRO A 74 33.22 5.39 -5.84
CA PRO A 74 34.04 6.05 -6.83
C PRO A 74 35.42 5.39 -6.85
N THR A 75 35.85 4.95 -8.04
CA THR A 75 37.21 4.45 -8.32
C THR A 75 38.13 5.61 -8.64
#